data_AF-A0A2V6VGF1-F1
#
_entry.id   AF-A0A2V6VGF1-F1
#
_cell.length_a   1.000
_cell.length_b   1.000
_cell.length_c   1.000
_cell.angle_alpha   90.00
_cell.angle_beta   90.00
_cell.angle_gamma   90.00
#
_symmetry.space_group_name_H-M   'P 1'
#
loop_
_entity.id
_entity.type
_entity.pdbx_description
1 polymer ?
#
loop_
_entity_poly.entity_id
_entity_poly.type
_entity_poly.pdbx_seq_one_letter_code
_entity_poly.pdbx_strand_id
1 'polypeptide(L)'
;MGTAMKAVICEESARLCRQVYRERLRAVVLAGSLARDEGTFVETERGRRLLGDAELLLVFDDGITPPPAADLALIRDQIEARLRRRGLRAEIALSAVGRAYLRRLPPSIFAYELRASGKAVAGEASVLGLIPRFPAADIPREDAWRMLANRLVEQLAGTDELLDERAILSPEAHYRTVKLYLDMTTSLLVFAGAYAPTYGERADNLARLAKWSGTTTWPFPLAPFAEQVTAVTCWKLSGGSLVTEARRMFWERAIDYAEALWRWELGRLTDPDRVDSPSALMSLWMRRQPWSGRVRGWAHVVRARGWHRSWPLWPRWLRQASHGSPRHLVYRAASTLVFELRATAGQRRSLSDLRRLARDLPLATWPGQPGRDSLGSLAAAILANYRSFVMETRA
;
A
#
# COMPACT_ATOMS: atom_id res chain seq x y z
N MET A 1 -8.64 24.35 6.66
CA MET A 1 -9.42 24.05 5.44
C MET A 1 -9.72 22.55 5.26
N GLY A 2 -8.73 21.65 5.41
CA GLY A 2 -8.94 20.20 5.30
C GLY A 2 -9.98 19.61 6.28
N THR A 3 -10.10 20.16 7.50
CA THR A 3 -11.08 19.71 8.51
C THR A 3 -12.53 19.82 8.03
N ALA A 4 -12.90 20.89 7.33
CA ALA A 4 -14.24 21.07 6.79
C ALA A 4 -14.55 20.05 5.68
N MET A 5 -13.56 19.75 4.84
CA MET A 5 -13.72 18.78 3.75
C MET A 5 -13.84 17.35 4.28
N LYS A 6 -13.02 17.00 5.27
CA LYS A 6 -13.14 15.75 6.03
C LYS A 6 -14.54 15.63 6.64
N ALA A 7 -15.07 16.69 7.26
CA ALA A 7 -16.40 16.67 7.85
C ALA A 7 -17.49 16.36 6.81
N VAL A 8 -17.42 16.95 5.61
CA VAL A 8 -18.37 16.64 4.51
C VAL A 8 -18.28 15.17 4.07
N ILE A 9 -17.07 14.62 3.95
CA ILE A 9 -16.89 13.19 3.61
C ILE A 9 -17.50 12.30 4.69
N CYS A 10 -17.21 12.61 5.96
CA CYS A 10 -17.72 11.86 7.11
C CYS A 10 -19.25 11.92 7.18
N GLU A 11 -19.83 13.11 7.02
CA GLU A 11 -21.28 13.35 7.06
C GLU A 11 -22.01 12.55 5.97
N GLU A 12 -21.60 12.69 4.71
CA GLU A 12 -22.26 12.00 3.60
C GLU A 12 -22.15 10.49 3.71
N SER A 13 -20.97 10.00 4.11
CA SER A 13 -20.72 8.56 4.29
C SER A 13 -21.53 8.00 5.45
N ALA A 14 -21.51 8.66 6.61
CA ALA A 14 -22.27 8.26 7.78
C ALA A 14 -23.78 8.26 7.49
N ARG A 15 -24.28 9.32 6.87
CA ARG A 15 -25.71 9.47 6.55
C ARG A 15 -26.19 8.35 5.64
N LEU A 16 -25.51 8.09 4.52
CA LEU A 16 -25.94 7.06 3.59
C LEU A 16 -25.83 5.65 4.20
N CYS A 17 -24.72 5.34 4.88
CA CYS A 17 -24.54 4.02 5.49
C CYS A 17 -25.59 3.75 6.56
N ARG A 18 -25.93 4.73 7.42
CA ARG A 18 -27.00 4.58 8.41
C ARG A 18 -28.38 4.44 7.77
N GLN A 19 -28.65 5.18 6.70
CA GLN A 19 -29.93 5.07 5.98
C GLN A 19 -30.14 3.66 5.40
N VAL A 20 -29.08 3.08 4.82
CA VAL A 20 -29.14 1.76 4.17
C VAL A 20 -29.17 0.63 5.20
N TYR A 21 -28.28 0.65 6.18
CA TYR A 21 -28.08 -0.48 7.10
C TYR A 21 -28.85 -0.36 8.42
N ARG A 22 -29.31 0.85 8.78
CA ARG A 22 -30.14 1.13 9.97
C ARG A 22 -29.57 0.46 11.24
N GLU A 23 -30.41 -0.24 11.98
CA GLU A 23 -30.07 -0.92 13.24
C GLU A 23 -29.02 -2.03 13.11
N ARG A 24 -28.73 -2.51 11.90
CA ARG A 24 -27.67 -3.51 11.68
C ARG A 24 -26.27 -2.91 11.82
N LEU A 25 -26.14 -1.60 11.63
CA LEU A 25 -24.86 -0.89 11.65
C LEU A 25 -24.62 -0.27 13.02
N ARG A 26 -23.58 -0.74 13.70
CA ARG A 26 -23.19 -0.25 15.03
C ARG A 26 -22.36 1.01 14.96
N ALA A 27 -21.43 1.06 14.02
CA ALA A 27 -20.59 2.24 13.83
C ALA A 27 -20.09 2.39 12.40
N VAL A 28 -19.81 3.63 12.01
CA VAL A 28 -18.98 3.97 10.86
C VAL A 28 -17.69 4.56 11.40
N VAL A 29 -16.57 3.92 11.10
CA VAL A 29 -15.25 4.30 11.61
C VAL A 29 -14.39 4.78 10.45
N LEU A 30 -13.93 6.02 10.53
CA LEU A 30 -12.91 6.57 9.64
C LEU A 30 -11.52 6.08 10.06
N ALA A 31 -10.74 5.62 9.08
CA ALA A 31 -9.38 5.14 9.23
C ALA A 31 -8.41 5.90 8.30
N GLY A 32 -7.14 5.48 8.31
CA GLY A 32 -6.10 5.99 7.44
C GLY A 32 -5.77 7.47 7.67
N SER A 33 -5.18 8.09 6.64
CA SER A 33 -4.65 9.46 6.72
C SER A 33 -5.70 10.51 7.08
N LEU A 34 -6.95 10.35 6.64
CA LEU A 34 -8.00 11.30 7.01
C LEU A 34 -8.33 11.23 8.50
N ALA A 35 -8.31 10.04 9.12
CA ALA A 35 -8.59 9.90 10.54
C ALA A 35 -7.57 10.69 11.39
N ARG A 36 -6.30 10.64 10.98
CA ARG A 36 -5.16 11.37 11.56
C ARG A 36 -5.10 12.87 11.25
N ASP A 37 -6.03 13.38 10.45
CA ASP A 37 -6.00 14.76 9.94
C ASP A 37 -4.80 15.04 9.01
N GLU A 38 -4.31 14.00 8.32
CA GLU A 38 -3.17 14.01 7.39
C GLU A 38 -3.60 13.74 5.92
N GLY A 39 -4.90 13.90 5.64
CA GLY A 39 -5.44 13.81 4.28
C GLY A 39 -4.99 15.00 3.44
N THR A 40 -4.53 14.75 2.21
CA THR A 40 -4.05 15.82 1.32
C THR A 40 -5.17 16.25 0.40
N PHE A 41 -5.56 17.51 0.50
CA PHE A 41 -6.56 18.11 -0.38
C PHE A 41 -5.89 19.10 -1.33
N VAL A 42 -6.23 19.00 -2.60
CA VAL A 42 -5.75 19.93 -3.64
C VAL A 42 -6.89 20.62 -4.35
N GLU A 43 -6.61 21.83 -4.83
CA GLU A 43 -7.54 22.58 -5.67
C GLU A 43 -7.38 22.17 -7.13
N THR A 44 -8.51 22.06 -7.83
CA THR A 44 -8.58 21.72 -9.26
C THR A 44 -9.63 22.61 -9.92
N GLU A 45 -9.62 22.71 -11.25
CA GLU A 45 -10.66 23.45 -12.01
C GLU A 45 -12.09 22.97 -11.69
N ARG A 46 -12.25 21.71 -11.28
CA ARG A 46 -13.54 21.06 -11.04
C ARG A 46 -13.90 20.98 -9.55
N GLY A 47 -13.35 21.89 -8.75
CA GLY A 47 -13.49 21.92 -7.30
C GLY A 47 -12.29 21.28 -6.60
N ARG A 48 -12.51 20.73 -5.42
CA ARG A 48 -11.41 20.19 -4.60
C ARG A 48 -11.30 18.68 -4.74
N ARG A 49 -10.08 18.15 -4.68
CA ARG A 49 -9.78 16.72 -4.79
C ARG A 49 -8.99 16.25 -3.57
N LEU A 50 -9.45 15.16 -2.95
CA LEU A 50 -8.63 14.39 -2.01
C LEU A 50 -7.62 13.58 -2.82
N LEU A 51 -6.33 13.70 -2.49
CA LEU A 51 -5.28 12.83 -3.00
C LEU A 51 -5.19 11.60 -2.10
N GLY A 52 -5.58 10.45 -2.65
CA GLY A 52 -5.78 9.19 -1.92
C GLY A 52 -7.26 8.92 -1.64
N ASP A 53 -7.50 7.96 -0.77
CA ASP A 53 -8.81 7.43 -0.44
C ASP A 53 -9.25 7.79 0.98
N ALA A 54 -10.56 7.87 1.18
CA ALA A 54 -11.21 7.96 2.47
C ALA A 54 -11.63 6.55 2.90
N GLU A 55 -10.86 5.98 3.81
CA GLU A 55 -11.07 4.62 4.32
C GLU A 55 -12.09 4.60 5.46
N LEU A 56 -13.19 3.86 5.27
CA LEU A 56 -14.28 3.74 6.22
C LEU A 56 -14.59 2.26 6.50
N LEU A 57 -14.57 1.92 7.78
CA LEU A 57 -14.98 0.61 8.28
C LEU A 57 -16.43 0.70 8.78
N LEU A 58 -17.29 -0.13 8.22
CA LEU A 58 -18.67 -0.34 8.66
C LEU A 58 -18.67 -1.50 9.65
N VAL A 59 -18.96 -1.20 10.92
CA VAL A 59 -18.95 -2.17 12.01
C VAL A 59 -20.36 -2.70 12.26
N PHE A 60 -20.53 -4.00 12.09
CA PHE A 60 -21.77 -4.74 12.34
C PHE A 60 -21.64 -5.60 13.61
N ASP A 61 -22.77 -6.02 14.18
CA ASP A 61 -22.74 -7.02 15.24
C ASP A 61 -22.22 -8.38 14.75
N ASP A 62 -21.72 -9.15 15.71
CA ASP A 62 -21.32 -10.53 15.46
C ASP A 62 -22.57 -11.36 15.09
N GLY A 63 -22.42 -12.23 14.08
CA GLY A 63 -23.52 -13.04 13.54
C GLY A 63 -24.31 -12.38 12.41
N ILE A 64 -24.11 -11.09 12.14
CA ILE A 64 -24.67 -10.45 10.95
C ILE A 64 -23.78 -10.75 9.74
N THR A 65 -24.37 -11.31 8.68
CA THR A 65 -23.68 -11.45 7.39
C THR A 65 -23.31 -10.07 6.86
N PRO A 66 -22.01 -9.77 6.67
CA PRO A 66 -21.58 -8.51 6.07
C PRO A 66 -22.18 -8.34 4.67
N PRO A 67 -22.50 -7.11 4.25
CA PRO A 67 -22.94 -6.84 2.89
C PRO A 67 -21.91 -7.34 1.86
N PRO A 68 -22.35 -7.89 0.72
CA PRO A 68 -21.44 -8.30 -0.35
C PRO A 68 -20.71 -7.09 -0.93
N ALA A 69 -19.54 -7.34 -1.53
CA ALA A 69 -18.70 -6.28 -2.11
C ALA A 69 -19.43 -5.44 -3.19
N ALA A 70 -20.35 -6.05 -3.93
CA ALA A 70 -21.17 -5.35 -4.92
C ALA A 70 -22.08 -4.29 -4.29
N ASP A 71 -22.69 -4.59 -3.14
CA ASP A 71 -23.55 -3.63 -2.42
C ASP A 71 -22.72 -2.48 -1.85
N LEU A 72 -21.53 -2.79 -1.31
CA LEU A 72 -20.59 -1.76 -0.86
C LEU A 72 -20.14 -0.85 -2.01
N ALA A 73 -19.91 -1.42 -3.20
CA ALA A 73 -19.56 -0.64 -4.39
C ALA A 73 -20.68 0.31 -4.82
N LEU A 74 -21.94 -0.13 -4.79
CA LEU A 74 -23.08 0.74 -5.08
C LEU A 74 -23.20 1.91 -4.10
N ILE A 75 -23.00 1.65 -2.81
CA ILE A 75 -23.04 2.69 -1.77
C ILE A 75 -21.88 3.67 -1.93
N ARG A 76 -20.67 3.14 -2.17
CA ARG A 76 -19.49 3.95 -2.49
C ARG A 76 -19.78 4.93 -3.62
N ASP A 77 -20.26 4.42 -4.76
CA ASP A 77 -20.51 5.22 -5.96
C ASP A 77 -21.56 6.32 -5.69
N GLN A 78 -22.56 6.04 -4.86
CA GLN A 78 -23.55 7.02 -4.42
C GLN A 78 -22.95 8.10 -3.49
N ILE A 79 -22.07 7.74 -2.55
CA ILE A 79 -21.35 8.71 -1.70
C ILE A 79 -20.51 9.61 -2.58
N GLU A 80 -19.69 9.03 -3.46
CA GLU A 80 -18.82 9.79 -4.36
C GLU A 80 -19.62 10.72 -5.28
N ALA A 81 -20.76 10.27 -5.80
CA ALA A 81 -21.65 11.12 -6.59
C ALA A 81 -22.27 12.28 -5.79
N ARG A 82 -22.54 12.10 -4.49
CA ARG A 82 -23.00 13.17 -3.59
C ARG A 82 -21.88 14.16 -3.28
N LEU A 83 -20.66 13.68 -3.01
CA LEU A 83 -19.49 14.52 -2.80
C LEU A 83 -19.18 15.35 -4.04
N ARG A 84 -19.23 14.76 -5.24
CA ARG A 84 -19.02 15.47 -6.51
C ARG A 84 -20.01 16.62 -6.70
N ARG A 85 -21.27 16.43 -6.33
CA ARG A 85 -22.29 17.51 -6.36
C ARG A 85 -22.01 18.65 -5.38
N ARG A 86 -21.24 18.41 -4.33
CA ARG A 86 -20.73 19.40 -3.39
C ARG A 86 -19.35 19.97 -3.77
N GLY A 87 -18.90 19.74 -5.01
CA GLY A 87 -17.60 20.23 -5.49
C GLY A 87 -16.38 19.50 -4.89
N LEU A 88 -16.58 18.31 -4.33
CA LEU A 88 -15.53 17.51 -3.70
C LEU A 88 -15.37 16.16 -4.41
N ARG A 89 -14.15 15.87 -4.87
CA ARG A 89 -13.77 14.58 -5.43
C ARG A 89 -12.96 13.82 -4.40
N ALA A 90 -13.49 12.72 -3.89
CA ALA A 90 -12.77 11.81 -3.01
C ALA A 90 -13.10 10.39 -3.42
N GLU A 91 -12.09 9.53 -3.47
CA GLU A 91 -12.28 8.09 -3.58
C GLU A 91 -12.67 7.54 -2.21
N ILE A 92 -13.70 6.70 -2.16
CA ILE A 92 -14.22 6.13 -0.91
C ILE A 92 -13.91 4.64 -0.87
N ALA A 93 -13.25 4.19 0.19
CA ALA A 93 -13.02 2.76 0.45
C ALA A 93 -13.93 2.31 1.60
N LEU A 94 -14.89 1.43 1.32
CA LEU A 94 -15.79 0.86 2.32
C LEU A 94 -15.40 -0.59 2.62
N SER A 95 -15.23 -0.91 3.90
CA SER A 95 -15.00 -2.28 4.37
C SER A 95 -16.02 -2.66 5.45
N ALA A 96 -16.72 -3.78 5.28
CA ALA A 96 -17.67 -4.28 6.27
C ALA A 96 -17.01 -5.30 7.20
N VAL A 97 -17.09 -5.09 8.51
CA VAL A 97 -16.46 -5.93 9.53
C VAL A 97 -17.39 -6.18 10.72
N GLY A 98 -17.22 -7.32 11.39
CA GLY A 98 -17.88 -7.61 12.67
C GLY A 98 -17.06 -7.12 13.87
N ARG A 99 -17.67 -7.07 15.06
CA ARG A 99 -16.96 -6.72 16.30
C ARG A 99 -15.84 -7.72 16.63
N ALA A 100 -16.04 -9.00 16.36
CA ALA A 100 -15.06 -10.05 16.53
C ALA A 100 -13.86 -9.91 15.60
N TYR A 101 -13.98 -9.22 14.46
CA TYR A 101 -12.82 -8.86 13.64
C TYR A 101 -11.91 -7.89 14.40
N LEU A 102 -12.47 -6.80 14.95
CA LEU A 102 -11.70 -5.82 15.73
C LEU A 102 -11.01 -6.44 16.95
N ARG A 103 -11.70 -7.33 17.68
CA ARG A 103 -11.13 -8.04 18.84
C ARG A 103 -9.97 -8.98 18.49
N ARG A 104 -9.92 -9.47 17.24
CA ARG A 104 -8.92 -10.45 16.76
C ARG A 104 -7.85 -9.82 15.87
N LEU A 105 -7.84 -8.49 15.73
CA LEU A 105 -6.80 -7.81 14.96
C LEU A 105 -5.42 -8.12 15.56
N PRO A 106 -4.49 -8.70 14.78
CA PRO A 106 -3.15 -8.94 15.25
C PRO A 106 -2.35 -7.62 15.33
N PRO A 107 -1.24 -7.60 16.08
CA PRO A 107 -0.26 -6.53 16.00
C PRO A 107 0.11 -6.25 14.54
N SER A 108 -0.18 -5.04 14.09
CA SER A 108 0.05 -4.57 12.72
C SER A 108 0.03 -3.05 12.70
N ILE A 109 0.63 -2.46 11.67
CA ILE A 109 0.60 -1.02 11.39
C ILE A 109 -0.86 -0.55 11.33
N PHE A 110 -1.70 -1.27 10.60
CA PHE A 110 -3.12 -0.94 10.47
C PHE A 110 -3.85 -0.94 11.82
N ALA A 111 -3.73 -2.00 12.62
CA ALA A 111 -4.41 -2.08 13.91
C ALA A 111 -3.91 -1.02 14.90
N TYR A 112 -2.62 -0.72 14.86
CA TYR A 112 -1.99 0.30 15.69
C TYR A 112 -2.51 1.69 15.36
N GLU A 113 -2.50 2.06 14.07
CA GLU A 113 -3.03 3.35 13.59
C GLU A 113 -4.54 3.47 13.79
N LEU A 114 -5.30 2.42 13.50
CA LEU A 114 -6.75 2.42 13.65
C LEU A 114 -7.14 2.64 15.11
N ARG A 115 -6.43 2.01 16.05
CA ARG A 115 -6.68 2.20 17.48
C ARG A 115 -6.25 3.58 17.97
N ALA A 116 -5.09 4.06 17.53
CA ALA A 116 -4.52 5.33 18.01
C ALA A 116 -5.26 6.55 17.44
N SER A 117 -5.75 6.46 16.20
CA SER A 117 -6.22 7.64 15.46
C SER A 117 -7.54 7.44 14.72
N GLY A 118 -8.11 6.23 14.73
CA GLY A 118 -9.43 5.98 14.14
C GLY A 118 -10.50 6.86 14.78
N LYS A 119 -11.51 7.24 13.99
CA LYS A 119 -12.61 8.11 14.46
C LYS A 119 -13.94 7.47 14.14
N ALA A 120 -14.77 7.22 15.15
CA ALA A 120 -16.17 6.87 14.92
C ALA A 120 -16.93 8.13 14.44
N VAL A 121 -17.27 8.16 13.16
CA VAL A 121 -17.99 9.29 12.53
C VAL A 121 -19.50 9.13 12.65
N ALA A 122 -19.97 7.94 13.00
CA ALA A 122 -21.33 7.67 13.42
C ALA A 122 -21.41 6.40 14.27
N GLY A 123 -22.42 6.35 15.15
CA GLY A 123 -22.70 5.18 15.99
C GLY A 123 -21.82 5.09 17.22
N GLU A 124 -21.55 3.88 17.68
CA GLU A 124 -20.84 3.61 18.94
C GLU A 124 -19.33 3.87 18.84
N ALA A 125 -18.81 4.88 19.52
CA ALA A 125 -17.37 5.16 19.53
C ALA A 125 -16.53 4.09 20.26
N SER A 126 -17.15 3.36 21.20
CA SER A 126 -16.50 2.33 22.00
C SER A 126 -16.00 1.13 21.18
N VAL A 127 -16.43 0.97 19.92
CA VAL A 127 -15.99 -0.13 19.04
C VAL A 127 -14.48 -0.11 18.80
N LEU A 128 -13.84 1.06 18.74
CA LEU A 128 -12.38 1.18 18.61
C LEU A 128 -11.65 0.64 19.84
N GLY A 129 -12.30 0.69 21.00
CA GLY A 129 -11.83 0.10 22.25
C GLY A 129 -11.65 -1.41 22.18
N LEU A 130 -12.38 -2.10 21.28
CA LEU A 130 -12.30 -3.55 21.08
C LEU A 130 -10.96 -4.01 20.49
N ILE A 131 -10.22 -3.13 19.82
CA ILE A 131 -8.91 -3.46 19.25
C ILE A 131 -7.93 -3.74 20.39
N PRO A 132 -7.16 -4.84 20.39
CA PRO A 132 -6.17 -5.10 21.43
C PRO A 132 -5.15 -3.96 21.60
N ARG A 133 -4.71 -3.70 22.83
CA ARG A 133 -3.56 -2.82 23.10
C ARG A 133 -2.28 -3.60 22.90
N PHE A 134 -1.34 -3.02 22.16
CA PHE A 134 0.02 -3.52 22.02
C PHE A 134 0.96 -2.32 21.75
N PRO A 135 2.22 -2.38 22.20
CA PRO A 135 3.24 -1.39 21.86
C PRO A 135 3.64 -1.47 20.38
N ALA A 136 4.16 -0.38 19.83
CA ALA A 136 4.66 -0.33 18.45
C ALA A 136 5.75 -1.39 18.16
N ALA A 137 6.53 -1.78 19.18
CA ALA A 137 7.57 -2.80 19.08
C ALA A 137 7.03 -4.21 18.76
N ASP A 138 5.76 -4.47 19.02
CA ASP A 138 5.12 -5.76 18.73
C ASP A 138 4.68 -5.89 17.27
N ILE A 139 4.74 -4.80 16.49
CA ILE A 139 4.41 -4.83 15.07
C ILE A 139 5.44 -5.70 14.34
N PRO A 140 5.00 -6.76 13.63
CA PRO A 140 5.92 -7.62 12.89
C PRO A 140 6.67 -6.83 11.83
N ARG A 141 8.00 -7.02 11.76
CA ARG A 141 8.84 -6.44 10.69
C ARG A 141 8.38 -6.80 9.28
N GLU A 142 7.75 -7.96 9.12
CA GLU A 142 7.15 -8.36 7.84
C GLU A 142 6.03 -7.40 7.40
N ASP A 143 5.27 -6.81 8.33
CA ASP A 143 4.19 -5.87 7.99
C ASP A 143 4.74 -4.59 7.37
N ALA A 144 5.83 -4.07 7.95
CA ALA A 144 6.60 -2.94 7.43
C ALA A 144 7.18 -3.22 6.03
N TRP A 145 7.86 -4.37 5.87
CA TRP A 145 8.40 -4.80 4.57
C TRP A 145 7.31 -4.94 3.49
N ARG A 146 6.14 -5.51 3.84
CA ARG A 146 4.99 -5.64 2.91
C ARG A 146 4.47 -4.29 2.46
N MET A 147 4.45 -3.30 3.34
CA MET A 147 4.02 -1.94 3.00
C MET A 147 5.00 -1.28 2.02
N LEU A 148 6.32 -1.44 2.20
CA LEU A 148 7.30 -1.03 1.18
C LEU A 148 7.08 -1.75 -0.15
N ALA A 149 6.84 -3.07 -0.11
CA ALA A 149 6.57 -3.88 -1.30
C ALA A 149 5.34 -3.37 -2.07
N ASN A 150 4.26 -3.03 -1.36
CA ASN A 150 3.05 -2.44 -1.95
C ASN A 150 3.34 -1.11 -2.65
N ARG A 151 4.15 -0.23 -2.03
CA ARG A 151 4.52 1.05 -2.65
C ARG A 151 5.39 0.90 -3.89
N LEU A 152 6.31 -0.06 -3.89
CA LEU A 152 7.12 -0.39 -5.07
C LEU A 152 6.23 -0.85 -6.23
N VAL A 153 5.25 -1.73 -5.97
CA VAL A 153 4.28 -2.14 -7.00
C VAL A 153 3.53 -0.94 -7.57
N GLU A 154 3.10 0.00 -6.73
CA GLU A 154 2.38 1.18 -7.19
C GLU A 154 3.21 2.09 -8.13
N GLN A 155 4.54 2.10 -8.02
CA GLN A 155 5.38 2.89 -8.94
C GLN A 155 5.25 2.43 -10.39
N LEU A 156 4.92 1.15 -10.63
CA LEU A 156 4.72 0.61 -11.97
C LEU A 156 3.52 1.22 -12.71
N ALA A 157 2.61 1.89 -12.00
CA ALA A 157 1.45 2.54 -12.63
C ALA A 157 1.84 3.72 -13.56
N GLY A 158 3.06 4.25 -13.43
CA GLY A 158 3.60 5.30 -14.30
C GLY A 158 4.70 4.81 -15.26
N THR A 159 4.76 3.51 -15.55
CA THR A 159 5.87 2.93 -16.34
C THR A 159 6.03 3.57 -17.71
N ASP A 160 4.92 3.92 -18.39
CA ASP A 160 4.98 4.54 -19.72
C ASP A 160 5.72 5.90 -19.70
N GLU A 161 5.47 6.73 -18.69
CA GLU A 161 6.16 8.02 -18.51
C GLU A 161 7.67 7.84 -18.28
N LEU A 162 8.06 6.75 -17.60
CA LEU A 162 9.45 6.42 -17.33
C LEU A 162 10.14 5.89 -18.59
N LEU A 163 9.47 5.04 -19.37
CA LEU A 163 10.02 4.51 -20.62
C LEU A 163 10.16 5.58 -21.70
N ASP A 164 9.31 6.61 -21.69
CA ASP A 164 9.41 7.80 -22.54
C ASP A 164 10.56 8.76 -22.14
N GLU A 165 11.33 8.44 -21.10
CA GLU A 165 12.46 9.24 -20.59
C GLU A 165 12.10 10.71 -20.27
N ARG A 166 10.84 10.97 -19.87
CA ARG A 166 10.37 12.31 -19.56
C ARG A 166 11.12 12.92 -18.39
N ALA A 167 11.60 14.15 -18.54
CA ALA A 167 12.26 14.90 -17.46
C ALA A 167 11.29 15.33 -16.35
N ILE A 168 10.03 15.59 -16.72
CA ILE A 168 8.94 15.97 -15.82
C ILE A 168 7.88 14.87 -15.86
N LEU A 169 7.54 14.34 -14.69
CA LEU A 169 6.54 13.31 -14.50
C LEU A 169 5.18 13.92 -14.13
N SER A 170 4.13 13.12 -14.21
CA SER A 170 2.78 13.52 -13.83
C SER A 170 2.65 13.85 -12.33
N PRO A 171 1.68 14.69 -11.95
CA PRO A 171 1.34 14.91 -10.54
C PRO A 171 0.98 13.60 -9.81
N GLU A 172 0.35 12.65 -10.49
CA GLU A 172 0.08 11.32 -9.97
C GLU A 172 1.36 10.52 -9.68
N ALA A 173 2.38 10.59 -10.55
CA ALA A 173 3.68 9.98 -10.31
C ALA A 173 4.41 10.65 -9.13
N HIS A 174 4.32 11.98 -9.02
CA HIS A 174 4.84 12.71 -7.87
C HIS A 174 4.20 12.22 -6.57
N TYR A 175 2.87 12.13 -6.53
CA TYR A 175 2.15 11.70 -5.34
C TYR A 175 2.50 10.26 -4.93
N ARG A 176 2.64 9.35 -5.90
CA ARG A 176 3.13 7.99 -5.65
C ARG A 176 4.56 7.98 -5.09
N THR A 177 5.42 8.88 -5.54
CA THR A 177 6.80 9.01 -5.04
C THR A 177 6.82 9.57 -3.61
N VAL A 178 5.97 10.55 -3.30
CA VAL A 178 5.77 11.05 -1.93
C VAL A 178 5.34 9.92 -1.00
N LYS A 179 4.33 9.12 -1.39
CA LYS A 179 3.89 7.95 -0.61
C LYS A 179 5.02 6.93 -0.41
N LEU A 180 5.91 6.76 -1.39
CA LEU A 180 7.07 5.89 -1.24
C LEU A 180 8.01 6.39 -0.13
N TYR A 181 8.35 7.68 -0.08
CA TYR A 181 9.16 8.24 1.02
C TYR A 181 8.52 8.06 2.41
N LEU A 182 7.21 8.31 2.51
CA LEU A 182 6.49 8.16 3.78
C LEU A 182 6.49 6.71 4.27
N ASP A 183 6.28 5.74 3.38
CA ASP A 183 6.26 4.33 3.75
C ASP A 183 7.67 3.73 3.87
N MET A 184 8.68 4.24 3.17
CA MET A 184 10.09 3.92 3.46
C MET A 184 10.45 4.34 4.89
N THR A 185 10.05 5.54 5.30
CA THR A 185 10.24 6.03 6.67
C THR A 185 9.51 5.14 7.67
N THR A 186 8.26 4.83 7.37
CA THR A 186 7.43 3.98 8.22
C THR A 186 8.08 2.61 8.40
N SER A 187 8.56 2.01 7.31
CA SER A 187 9.20 0.70 7.34
C SER A 187 10.51 0.73 8.13
N LEU A 188 11.39 1.69 7.84
CA LEU A 188 12.66 1.90 8.56
C LEU A 188 12.43 2.06 10.07
N LEU A 189 11.44 2.86 10.48
CA LEU A 189 11.15 3.11 11.89
C LEU A 189 10.60 1.88 12.62
N VAL A 190 9.81 1.02 11.96
CA VAL A 190 9.40 -0.26 12.55
C VAL A 190 10.61 -1.15 12.80
N PHE A 191 11.53 -1.26 11.84
CA PHE A 191 12.77 -2.04 12.03
C PHE A 191 13.71 -1.44 13.07
N ALA A 192 13.67 -0.11 13.25
CA ALA A 192 14.44 0.61 14.27
C ALA A 192 13.77 0.63 15.66
N GLY A 193 12.52 0.17 15.79
CA GLY A 193 11.77 0.24 17.06
C GLY A 193 11.31 1.66 17.44
N ALA A 194 11.24 2.57 16.48
CA ALA A 194 10.92 3.99 16.67
C ALA A 194 9.67 4.42 15.87
N TYR A 195 8.77 3.48 15.57
CA TYR A 195 7.55 3.75 14.81
C TYR A 195 6.52 4.54 15.62
N ALA A 196 5.78 5.42 14.94
CA ALA A 196 4.74 6.28 15.53
C ALA A 196 3.48 6.34 14.63
N PRO A 197 2.29 6.62 15.20
CA PRO A 197 1.01 6.57 14.46
C PRO A 197 0.88 7.57 13.30
N THR A 198 1.43 8.78 13.41
CA THR A 198 1.26 9.84 12.39
C THR A 198 2.50 10.03 11.52
N TYR A 199 2.33 10.54 10.30
CA TYR A 199 3.46 10.91 9.44
C TYR A 199 4.33 12.00 10.06
N GLY A 200 3.71 12.98 10.72
CA GLY A 200 4.43 14.03 11.45
C GLY A 200 5.38 13.46 12.52
N GLU A 201 4.85 12.62 13.42
CA GLU A 201 5.67 11.99 14.47
C GLU A 201 6.75 11.07 13.89
N ARG A 202 6.49 10.39 12.77
CA ARG A 202 7.49 9.58 12.07
C ARG A 202 8.64 10.44 11.53
N ALA A 203 8.34 11.58 10.91
CA ALA A 203 9.36 12.50 10.42
C ALA A 203 10.23 13.02 11.59
N ASP A 204 9.62 13.39 12.72
CA ASP A 204 10.33 13.82 13.92
C ASP A 204 11.22 12.71 14.51
N ASN A 205 10.70 11.48 14.58
CA ASN A 205 11.46 10.32 15.04
C ASN A 205 12.67 10.05 14.14
N LEU A 206 12.49 10.12 12.82
CA LEU A 206 13.58 9.93 11.86
C LEU A 206 14.63 11.04 11.99
N ALA A 207 14.22 12.30 12.14
CA ALA A 207 15.13 13.42 12.33
C ALA A 207 15.95 13.29 13.63
N ARG A 208 15.34 12.76 14.71
CA ARG A 208 16.07 12.42 15.95
C ARG A 208 17.07 11.28 15.73
N LEU A 209 16.67 10.21 15.04
CA LEU A 209 17.58 9.10 14.73
C LEU A 209 18.76 9.54 13.86
N ALA A 210 18.53 10.43 12.91
CA ALA A 210 19.59 10.95 12.02
C ALA A 210 20.68 11.74 12.76
N LYS A 211 20.34 12.34 13.91
CA LYS A 211 21.29 13.08 14.77
C LYS A 211 22.03 12.16 15.75
N TRP A 212 21.53 10.95 15.97
CA TRP A 212 22.11 10.05 16.96
C TRP A 212 23.31 9.29 16.39
N SER A 213 24.45 9.43 17.06
CA SER A 213 25.70 8.75 16.73
C SER A 213 25.78 7.37 17.40
N GLY A 214 24.92 6.46 16.97
CA GLY A 214 24.96 5.08 17.43
C GLY A 214 25.84 4.16 16.60
N THR A 215 25.95 2.91 17.05
CA THR A 215 26.63 1.83 16.33
C THR A 215 25.76 1.16 15.25
N THR A 216 24.50 1.58 15.09
CA THR A 216 23.59 0.99 14.10
C THR A 216 24.04 1.30 12.68
N THR A 217 24.32 0.27 11.88
CA THR A 217 24.55 0.40 10.44
C THR A 217 23.23 0.61 9.70
N TRP A 218 23.04 1.82 9.17
CA TRP A 218 21.87 2.20 8.37
C TRP A 218 22.06 1.84 6.89
N PRO A 219 20.98 1.59 6.13
CA PRO A 219 21.05 1.26 4.70
C PRO A 219 21.64 2.38 3.83
N PHE A 220 21.61 3.61 4.32
CA PHE A 220 22.08 4.82 3.66
C PHE A 220 22.30 5.94 4.69
N PRO A 221 22.95 7.06 4.33
CA PRO A 221 23.07 8.23 5.21
C PRO A 221 21.69 8.76 5.63
N LEU A 222 21.39 8.72 6.93
CA LEU A 222 20.07 9.10 7.44
C LEU A 222 19.78 10.60 7.35
N ALA A 223 20.76 11.48 7.51
CA ALA A 223 20.51 12.91 7.53
C ALA A 223 19.90 13.45 6.20
N PRO A 224 20.49 13.18 5.02
CA PRO A 224 19.87 13.58 3.75
C PRO A 224 18.50 12.94 3.50
N PHE A 225 18.30 11.70 3.97
CA PHE A 225 17.02 11.02 3.87
C PHE A 225 15.96 11.69 4.77
N ALA A 226 16.31 12.00 6.02
CA ALA A 226 15.44 12.67 6.98
C ALA A 226 15.01 14.06 6.50
N GLU A 227 15.92 14.85 5.93
CA GLU A 227 15.59 16.13 5.31
C GLU A 227 14.56 15.99 4.19
N GLN A 228 14.76 14.99 3.30
CA GLN A 228 13.83 14.71 2.22
C GLN A 228 12.46 14.27 2.74
N VAL A 229 12.43 13.43 3.78
CA VAL A 229 11.20 12.95 4.44
C VAL A 229 10.45 14.09 5.11
N THR A 230 11.14 15.01 5.78
CA THR A 230 10.54 16.22 6.35
C THR A 230 9.88 17.06 5.26
N ALA A 231 10.58 17.31 4.15
CA ALA A 231 10.04 18.11 3.04
C ALA A 231 8.77 17.47 2.44
N VAL A 232 8.76 16.16 2.17
CA VAL A 232 7.58 15.49 1.61
C VAL A 232 6.45 15.36 2.63
N THR A 233 6.76 15.25 3.93
CA THR A 233 5.76 15.24 5.00
C THR A 233 5.08 16.59 5.09
N CYS A 234 5.85 17.69 5.10
CA CYS A 234 5.30 19.05 5.06
C CYS A 234 4.38 19.23 3.85
N TRP A 235 4.81 18.82 2.65
CA TRP A 235 3.98 18.90 1.45
C TRP A 235 2.70 18.05 1.55
N LYS A 236 2.81 16.81 2.07
CA LYS A 236 1.65 15.92 2.27
C LYS A 236 0.62 16.57 3.20
N LEU A 237 1.07 17.20 4.28
CA LEU A 237 0.21 17.76 5.32
C LEU A 237 -0.34 19.14 4.98
N SER A 238 0.42 19.98 4.27
CA SER A 238 -0.01 21.34 3.93
C SER A 238 -1.18 21.36 2.94
N GLY A 239 -1.25 20.37 2.05
CA GLY A 239 -2.13 20.44 0.87
C GLY A 239 -1.77 21.64 -0.02
N GLY A 240 -2.65 21.96 -0.98
CA GLY A 240 -2.48 23.14 -1.84
C GLY A 240 -2.66 22.86 -3.33
N SER A 241 -1.79 23.41 -4.18
CA SER A 241 -1.79 23.13 -5.61
C SER A 241 -1.12 21.80 -5.92
N LEU A 242 -1.53 21.17 -7.02
CA LEU A 242 -0.81 20.04 -7.58
C LEU A 242 0.60 20.48 -7.98
N VAL A 243 1.60 19.65 -7.70
CA VAL A 243 2.97 19.88 -8.19
C VAL A 243 2.97 19.70 -9.70
N THR A 244 3.27 20.78 -10.42
CA THR A 244 3.31 20.81 -11.89
C THR A 244 4.68 20.45 -12.45
N GLU A 245 5.74 20.53 -11.65
CA GLU A 245 7.13 20.26 -12.05
C GLU A 245 7.74 19.09 -11.26
N ALA A 246 7.14 17.90 -11.38
CA ALA A 246 7.65 16.72 -10.71
C ALA A 246 8.88 16.17 -11.45
N ARG A 247 10.08 16.65 -11.08
CA ARG A 247 11.34 16.23 -11.69
C ARG A 247 11.57 14.73 -11.54
N ARG A 248 11.97 14.05 -12.62
CA ARG A 248 12.32 12.62 -12.65
C ARG A 248 13.37 12.25 -11.59
N MET A 249 14.34 13.12 -11.35
CA MET A 249 15.39 12.94 -10.35
C MET A 249 14.83 12.69 -8.93
N PHE A 250 13.67 13.26 -8.60
CA PHE A 250 13.00 13.00 -7.32
C PHE A 250 12.55 11.55 -7.18
N TRP A 251 12.02 10.97 -8.27
CA TRP A 251 11.67 9.55 -8.36
C TRP A 251 12.91 8.66 -8.34
N GLU A 252 13.95 9.00 -9.12
CA GLU A 252 15.20 8.21 -9.18
C GLU A 252 15.86 8.09 -7.82
N ARG A 253 15.99 9.21 -7.08
CA ARG A 253 16.49 9.19 -5.69
C ARG A 253 15.63 8.35 -4.76
N ALA A 254 14.30 8.37 -4.95
CA ALA A 254 13.39 7.57 -4.12
C ALA A 254 13.61 6.07 -4.36
N ILE A 255 13.85 5.66 -5.61
CA ILE A 255 14.15 4.26 -5.94
C ILE A 255 15.51 3.83 -5.38
N ASP A 256 16.52 4.71 -5.42
CA ASP A 256 17.84 4.42 -4.84
C ASP A 256 17.74 4.15 -3.32
N TYR A 257 17.00 4.99 -2.60
CA TYR A 257 16.70 4.74 -1.17
C TYR A 257 15.89 3.46 -0.97
N ALA A 258 14.88 3.22 -1.81
CA ALA A 258 14.01 2.06 -1.68
C ALA A 258 14.75 0.74 -1.92
N GLU A 259 15.67 0.69 -2.89
CA GLU A 259 16.50 -0.50 -3.14
C GLU A 259 17.44 -0.79 -1.97
N ALA A 260 18.11 0.24 -1.46
CA ALA A 260 19.00 0.11 -0.30
C ALA A 260 18.23 -0.34 0.96
N LEU A 261 17.06 0.24 1.22
CA LEU A 261 16.17 -0.16 2.31
C LEU A 261 15.68 -1.59 2.13
N TRP A 262 15.21 -1.95 0.92
CA TRP A 262 14.73 -3.28 0.58
C TRP A 262 15.79 -4.37 0.84
N ARG A 263 17.05 -4.11 0.45
CA ARG A 263 18.18 -5.02 0.72
C ARG A 263 18.40 -5.19 2.22
N TRP A 264 18.42 -4.09 2.97
CA TRP A 264 18.65 -4.09 4.42
C TRP A 264 17.52 -4.77 5.20
N GLU A 265 16.26 -4.52 4.85
CA GLU A 265 15.10 -5.16 5.46
C GLU A 265 15.10 -6.67 5.21
N LEU A 266 15.34 -7.11 3.97
CA LEU A 266 15.40 -8.53 3.65
C LEU A 266 16.59 -9.23 4.34
N GLY A 267 17.74 -8.57 4.45
CA GLY A 267 18.86 -9.05 5.27
C GLY A 267 18.39 -9.29 6.72
N ARG A 268 17.74 -8.30 7.34
CA ARG A 268 17.22 -8.44 8.72
C ARG A 268 16.09 -9.45 8.90
N LEU A 269 15.32 -9.76 7.86
CA LEU A 269 14.29 -10.79 7.88
C LEU A 269 14.83 -12.21 7.63
N THR A 270 16.04 -12.32 7.08
CA THR A 270 16.63 -13.61 6.70
C THR A 270 17.91 -13.92 7.45
N ASP A 271 18.95 -13.15 7.22
CA ASP A 271 20.27 -13.23 7.84
C ASP A 271 21.00 -11.87 7.67
N PRO A 272 21.24 -11.12 8.77
CA PRO A 272 21.88 -9.80 8.71
C PRO A 272 23.30 -9.79 8.15
N ASP A 273 24.05 -10.88 8.30
CA ASP A 273 25.48 -10.94 7.91
C ASP A 273 25.66 -11.30 6.44
N ARG A 274 24.56 -11.64 5.76
CA ARG A 274 24.57 -12.13 4.39
C ARG A 274 24.45 -11.00 3.39
N VAL A 275 25.57 -10.70 2.71
CA VAL A 275 25.61 -9.73 1.60
C VAL A 275 25.24 -10.43 0.30
N ASP A 276 24.00 -10.22 -0.16
CA ASP A 276 23.46 -10.85 -1.37
C ASP A 276 22.69 -9.83 -2.24
N SER A 277 22.44 -10.20 -3.51
CA SER A 277 21.58 -9.40 -4.39
C SER A 277 20.14 -9.33 -3.87
N PRO A 278 19.38 -8.25 -4.15
CA PRO A 278 17.97 -8.14 -3.75
C PRO A 278 17.10 -9.33 -4.16
N SER A 279 17.33 -9.88 -5.36
CA SER A 279 16.59 -11.05 -5.85
C SER A 279 16.94 -12.35 -5.08
N ALA A 280 18.19 -12.50 -4.66
CA ALA A 280 18.64 -13.66 -3.88
C ALA A 280 18.06 -13.63 -2.45
N LEU A 281 18.15 -12.48 -1.78
CA LEU A 281 17.54 -12.27 -0.46
C LEU A 281 16.02 -12.47 -0.50
N MET A 282 15.34 -11.96 -1.54
CA MET A 282 13.90 -12.18 -1.72
C MET A 282 13.58 -13.66 -1.87
N SER A 283 14.37 -14.41 -2.62
CA SER A 283 14.17 -15.86 -2.79
C SER A 283 14.39 -16.63 -1.48
N LEU A 284 15.35 -16.21 -0.66
CA LEU A 284 15.56 -16.77 0.68
C LEU A 284 14.39 -16.48 1.61
N TRP A 285 13.89 -15.24 1.60
CA TRP A 285 12.71 -14.85 2.35
C TRP A 285 11.47 -15.65 1.94
N MET A 286 11.27 -15.83 0.63
CA MET A 286 10.18 -16.66 0.11
C MET A 286 10.23 -18.11 0.61
N ARG A 287 11.43 -18.69 0.70
CA ARG A 287 11.63 -20.06 1.22
C ARG A 287 11.24 -20.20 2.69
N ARG A 288 11.37 -19.14 3.50
CA ARG A 288 11.01 -19.15 4.94
C ARG A 288 9.50 -19.09 5.21
N GLN A 289 8.67 -18.86 4.20
CA GLN A 289 7.22 -18.80 4.41
C GLN A 289 6.63 -20.13 4.88
N PRO A 290 5.70 -20.12 5.84
CA PRO A 290 4.98 -21.30 6.24
C PRO A 290 4.14 -21.84 5.06
N TRP A 291 4.15 -23.16 4.90
CA TRP A 291 3.41 -23.83 3.83
C TRP A 291 1.91 -23.51 3.85
N SER A 292 1.32 -23.42 5.05
CA SER A 292 -0.08 -23.04 5.25
C SER A 292 -0.42 -21.67 4.66
N GLY A 293 0.49 -20.70 4.78
CA GLY A 293 0.35 -19.37 4.18
C GLY A 293 0.38 -19.40 2.65
N ARG A 294 1.23 -20.25 2.06
CA ARG A 294 1.31 -20.42 0.61
C ARG A 294 0.04 -21.05 0.05
N VAL A 295 -0.42 -22.14 0.65
CA VAL A 295 -1.65 -22.84 0.25
C VAL A 295 -2.86 -21.91 0.37
N ARG A 296 -2.99 -21.18 1.48
CA ARG A 296 -4.07 -20.20 1.66
C ARG A 296 -4.06 -19.12 0.57
N GLY A 297 -2.88 -18.60 0.23
CA GLY A 297 -2.71 -17.63 -0.84
C GLY A 297 -3.16 -18.16 -2.20
N TRP A 298 -2.75 -19.38 -2.56
CA TRP A 298 -3.18 -20.02 -3.81
C TRP A 298 -4.67 -20.37 -3.83
N ALA A 299 -5.24 -20.81 -2.71
CA ALA A 299 -6.68 -21.04 -2.59
C ALA A 299 -7.50 -19.76 -2.81
N HIS A 300 -6.99 -18.61 -2.37
CA HIS A 300 -7.61 -17.31 -2.66
C HIS A 300 -7.62 -17.02 -4.17
N VAL A 301 -6.51 -17.24 -4.88
CA VAL A 301 -6.43 -17.07 -6.35
C VAL A 301 -7.43 -17.98 -7.08
N VAL A 302 -7.49 -19.26 -6.69
CA VAL A 302 -8.45 -20.23 -7.26
C VAL A 302 -9.89 -19.77 -7.05
N ARG A 303 -10.23 -19.29 -5.85
CA ARG A 303 -11.57 -18.78 -5.54
C ARG A 303 -11.92 -17.53 -6.35
N ALA A 304 -11.01 -16.56 -6.41
CA ALA A 304 -11.22 -15.30 -7.12
C ALA A 304 -11.44 -15.49 -8.64
N ARG A 305 -10.80 -16.50 -9.25
CA ARG A 305 -10.96 -16.80 -10.69
C ARG A 305 -12.10 -17.78 -10.98
N GLY A 306 -12.59 -18.49 -9.97
CA GLY A 306 -13.52 -19.60 -10.12
C GLY A 306 -12.78 -20.90 -10.43
N TRP A 307 -13.19 -21.97 -9.77
CA TRP A 307 -12.48 -23.26 -9.78
C TRP A 307 -12.44 -23.88 -11.18
N HIS A 308 -13.60 -23.98 -11.84
CA HIS A 308 -13.72 -24.57 -13.19
C HIS A 308 -12.99 -23.77 -14.27
N ARG A 309 -12.94 -22.44 -14.15
CA ARG A 309 -12.24 -21.57 -15.12
C ARG A 309 -10.72 -21.62 -14.98
N SER A 310 -10.22 -22.11 -13.85
CA SER A 310 -8.80 -22.07 -13.50
C SER A 310 -8.11 -23.41 -13.62
N TRP A 311 -8.83 -24.51 -13.86
CA TRP A 311 -8.28 -25.87 -13.92
C TRP A 311 -7.03 -26.00 -14.82
N PRO A 312 -6.94 -25.34 -16.00
CA PRO A 312 -5.76 -25.47 -16.87
C PRO A 312 -4.50 -24.83 -16.26
N LEU A 313 -4.67 -23.92 -15.30
CA LEU A 313 -3.58 -23.20 -14.63
C LEU A 313 -3.09 -23.95 -13.38
N TRP A 314 -3.82 -24.93 -12.86
CA TRP A 314 -3.48 -25.62 -11.61
C TRP A 314 -2.09 -26.29 -11.63
N PRO A 315 -1.66 -27.02 -12.68
CA PRO A 315 -0.33 -27.62 -12.70
C PRO A 315 0.80 -26.57 -12.60
N ARG A 316 0.57 -25.38 -13.17
CA ARG A 316 1.50 -24.26 -13.05
C ARG A 316 1.49 -23.68 -11.64
N TRP A 317 0.31 -23.46 -11.06
CA TRP A 317 0.16 -22.93 -9.70
C TRP A 317 0.76 -23.86 -8.65
N LEU A 318 0.61 -25.18 -8.80
CA LEU A 318 1.27 -26.17 -7.94
C LEU A 318 2.80 -26.06 -8.01
N ARG A 319 3.36 -25.92 -9.21
CA ARG A 319 4.81 -25.66 -9.38
C ARG A 319 5.23 -24.31 -8.79
N GLN A 320 4.42 -23.27 -8.90
CA GLN A 320 4.75 -21.97 -8.32
C GLN A 320 4.60 -21.95 -6.78
N ALA A 321 3.72 -22.77 -6.21
CA ALA A 321 3.52 -22.88 -4.76
C ALA A 321 4.78 -23.39 -4.02
N SER A 322 5.61 -24.20 -4.67
CA SER A 322 6.92 -24.58 -4.12
C SER A 322 7.90 -23.40 -4.04
N HIS A 323 7.73 -22.40 -4.91
CA HIS A 323 8.58 -21.21 -4.97
C HIS A 323 8.11 -20.09 -4.01
N GLY A 324 6.80 -19.90 -3.83
CA GLY A 324 6.27 -18.92 -2.88
C GLY A 324 4.76 -18.70 -2.98
N SER A 325 4.22 -17.84 -2.10
CA SER A 325 2.82 -17.41 -2.22
C SER A 325 2.61 -16.43 -3.39
N PRO A 326 1.39 -16.32 -3.95
CA PRO A 326 1.07 -15.38 -5.04
C PRO A 326 1.53 -13.95 -4.77
N ARG A 327 1.30 -13.48 -3.54
CA ARG A 327 1.74 -12.15 -3.07
C ARG A 327 3.24 -11.93 -3.24
N HIS A 328 4.05 -12.89 -2.81
CA HIS A 328 5.51 -12.73 -2.86
C HIS A 328 6.05 -12.86 -4.28
N LEU A 329 5.42 -13.67 -5.12
CA LEU A 329 5.76 -13.73 -6.55
C LEU A 329 5.50 -12.38 -7.23
N VAL A 330 4.36 -11.75 -6.92
CA VAL A 330 4.04 -10.38 -7.40
C VAL A 330 5.07 -9.37 -6.87
N TYR A 331 5.40 -9.38 -5.58
CA TYR A 331 6.40 -8.48 -5.02
C TYR A 331 7.79 -8.68 -5.60
N ARG A 332 8.21 -9.93 -5.85
CA ARG A 332 9.49 -10.22 -6.52
C ARG A 332 9.53 -9.64 -7.93
N ALA A 333 8.47 -9.87 -8.71
CA ALA A 333 8.38 -9.34 -10.07
C ALA A 333 8.38 -7.80 -10.07
N ALA A 334 7.61 -7.19 -9.17
CA ALA A 334 7.49 -5.73 -9.07
C ALA A 334 8.79 -5.06 -8.66
N SER A 335 9.39 -5.49 -7.54
CA SER A 335 10.66 -4.92 -7.04
C SER A 335 11.77 -5.07 -8.09
N THR A 336 11.90 -6.25 -8.71
CA THR A 336 12.89 -6.46 -9.79
C THR A 336 12.65 -5.49 -10.94
N LEU A 337 11.42 -5.35 -11.43
CA LEU A 337 11.15 -4.45 -12.56
C LEU A 337 11.40 -2.96 -12.21
N VAL A 338 11.00 -2.51 -11.01
CA VAL A 338 11.21 -1.12 -10.58
C VAL A 338 12.69 -0.76 -10.49
N PHE A 339 13.52 -1.64 -9.92
CA PHE A 339 14.96 -1.40 -9.82
C PHE A 339 15.64 -1.43 -11.20
N GLU A 340 15.17 -2.27 -12.11
CA GLU A 340 15.67 -2.33 -13.49
C GLU A 340 15.28 -1.08 -14.32
N LEU A 341 14.11 -0.48 -14.06
CA LEU A 341 13.74 0.81 -14.67
C LEU A 341 14.68 1.95 -14.24
N ARG A 342 15.25 1.85 -13.02
CA ARG A 342 16.24 2.79 -12.50
C ARG A 342 17.67 2.49 -12.98
N ALA A 343 17.98 1.23 -13.29
CA ALA A 343 19.30 0.80 -13.70
C ALA A 343 19.78 1.49 -14.99
N THR A 344 21.05 1.86 -15.02
CA THR A 344 21.72 2.43 -16.21
C THR A 344 21.78 1.40 -17.33
N ALA A 345 21.80 1.82 -18.60
CA ALA A 345 21.72 0.93 -19.76
C ALA A 345 22.71 -0.27 -19.74
N GLY A 346 23.91 -0.10 -19.16
CA GLY A 346 24.91 -1.16 -19.02
C GLY A 346 24.72 -2.13 -17.83
N GLN A 347 23.80 -1.83 -16.91
CA GLN A 347 23.46 -2.65 -15.75
C GLN A 347 22.10 -3.36 -15.88
N ARG A 348 21.34 -3.06 -16.94
CA ARG A 348 20.02 -3.65 -17.17
C ARG A 348 20.14 -5.12 -17.52
N ARG A 349 19.29 -5.94 -16.91
CA ARG A 349 19.08 -7.33 -17.35
C ARG A 349 18.58 -7.36 -18.78
N SER A 350 18.90 -8.45 -19.47
CA SER A 350 18.32 -8.71 -20.78
C SER A 350 16.80 -8.76 -20.70
N LEU A 351 16.12 -8.27 -21.74
CA LEU A 351 14.66 -8.40 -21.87
C LEU A 351 14.21 -9.86 -21.73
N SER A 352 15.03 -10.82 -22.15
CA SER A 352 14.75 -12.25 -21.99
C SER A 352 14.70 -12.71 -20.52
N ASP A 353 15.50 -12.10 -19.65
CA ASP A 353 15.51 -12.39 -18.21
C ASP A 353 14.34 -11.71 -17.50
N LEU A 354 13.98 -10.49 -17.90
CA LEU A 354 12.80 -9.80 -17.38
C LEU A 354 11.50 -10.52 -17.79
N ARG A 355 11.46 -11.13 -18.98
CA ARG A 355 10.34 -12.01 -19.39
C ARG A 355 10.16 -13.22 -18.49
N ARG A 356 11.21 -13.70 -17.80
CA ARG A 356 11.08 -14.78 -16.83
C ARG A 356 10.22 -14.36 -15.63
N LEU A 357 10.18 -13.06 -15.29
CA LEU A 357 9.32 -12.53 -14.22
C LEU A 357 7.82 -12.74 -14.53
N ALA A 358 7.40 -12.66 -15.79
CA ALA A 358 6.01 -12.95 -16.18
C ALA A 358 5.60 -14.41 -15.86
N ARG A 359 6.57 -15.33 -15.85
CA ARG A 359 6.33 -16.74 -15.49
C ARG A 359 6.08 -16.90 -14.00
N ASP A 360 6.51 -15.96 -13.17
CA ASP A 360 6.28 -15.99 -11.73
C ASP A 360 4.88 -15.51 -11.34
N LEU A 361 4.23 -14.71 -12.19
CA LEU A 361 2.91 -14.18 -11.90
C LEU A 361 1.86 -15.31 -11.84
N PRO A 362 0.86 -15.21 -10.95
CA PRO A 362 -0.28 -16.13 -10.93
C PRO A 362 -1.00 -16.20 -12.29
N LEU A 363 -1.16 -15.05 -12.94
CA LEU A 363 -1.62 -14.94 -14.33
C LEU A 363 -0.53 -14.30 -15.17
N ALA A 364 0.04 -15.06 -16.12
CA ALA A 364 1.04 -14.55 -17.07
C ALA A 364 0.45 -13.59 -18.10
N THR A 365 -0.80 -13.78 -18.48
CA THR A 365 -1.48 -12.99 -19.51
C THR A 365 -2.77 -12.42 -18.94
N TRP A 366 -3.00 -11.15 -19.22
CA TRP A 366 -4.24 -10.47 -18.86
C TRP A 366 -4.99 -10.09 -20.15
N PRO A 367 -6.27 -10.45 -20.29
CA PRO A 367 -7.05 -10.10 -21.48
C PRO A 367 -7.29 -8.58 -21.51
N GLY A 368 -6.89 -7.91 -22.59
CA GLY A 368 -7.15 -6.47 -22.78
C GLY A 368 -6.07 -5.66 -23.52
N GLN A 369 -4.90 -6.22 -23.80
CA GLN A 369 -3.91 -5.57 -24.69
C GLN A 369 -3.38 -6.57 -25.72
N PRO A 370 -3.57 -6.32 -27.03
CA PRO A 370 -2.92 -7.09 -28.08
C PRO A 370 -1.40 -6.86 -28.05
N GLY A 371 -0.65 -7.92 -28.38
CA GLY A 371 0.80 -8.05 -28.31
C GLY A 371 1.64 -6.81 -28.62
N ARG A 372 2.38 -6.36 -27.61
CA ARG A 372 3.76 -5.89 -27.76
C ARG A 372 4.57 -6.42 -26.58
N ASP A 373 5.69 -7.08 -26.86
CA ASP A 373 6.64 -7.59 -25.87
C ASP A 373 7.42 -6.44 -25.21
N SER A 374 6.76 -5.58 -24.44
CA SER A 374 7.36 -4.40 -23.81
C SER A 374 7.40 -4.50 -22.28
N LEU A 375 8.29 -3.70 -21.67
CA LEU A 375 8.32 -3.53 -20.20
C LEU A 375 7.01 -2.96 -19.65
N GLY A 376 6.32 -2.13 -20.43
CA GLY A 376 4.99 -1.61 -20.09
C GLY A 376 3.94 -2.72 -19.95
N SER A 377 3.93 -3.70 -20.86
CA SER A 377 3.01 -4.84 -20.77
C SER A 377 3.31 -5.73 -19.56
N LEU A 378 4.59 -5.90 -19.20
CA LEU A 378 4.96 -6.61 -17.97
C LEU A 378 4.50 -5.84 -16.71
N ALA A 379 4.71 -4.52 -16.67
CA ALA A 379 4.25 -3.67 -15.58
C ALA A 379 2.72 -3.75 -15.41
N ALA A 380 1.97 -3.69 -16.51
CA ALA A 380 0.52 -3.85 -16.52
C ALA A 380 0.08 -5.22 -15.98
N ALA A 381 0.75 -6.30 -16.37
CA ALA A 381 0.47 -7.64 -15.87
C ALA A 381 0.73 -7.78 -14.35
N ILE A 382 1.83 -7.19 -13.86
CA ILE A 382 2.16 -7.16 -12.41
C ILE A 382 1.06 -6.40 -11.65
N LEU A 383 0.69 -5.20 -12.12
CA LEU A 383 -0.35 -4.38 -11.49
C LEU A 383 -1.72 -5.08 -11.47
N ALA A 384 -2.08 -5.78 -12.55
CA ALA A 384 -3.33 -6.53 -12.61
C ALA A 384 -3.36 -7.67 -11.56
N ASN A 385 -2.28 -8.46 -11.49
CA ASN A 385 -2.16 -9.51 -10.46
C ASN A 385 -2.17 -8.93 -9.04
N TYR A 386 -1.52 -7.78 -8.83
CA TYR A 386 -1.52 -7.08 -7.55
C TYR A 386 -2.93 -6.65 -7.14
N ARG A 387 -3.66 -5.96 -8.02
CA ARG A 387 -5.04 -5.51 -7.77
C ARG A 387 -5.97 -6.68 -7.49
N SER A 388 -5.87 -7.77 -8.25
CA SER A 388 -6.80 -8.90 -8.13
C SER A 388 -6.51 -9.85 -6.97
N PHE A 389 -5.26 -10.00 -6.54
CA PHE A 389 -4.88 -11.08 -5.60
C PHE A 389 -4.12 -10.61 -4.35
N VAL A 390 -3.70 -9.35 -4.32
CA VAL A 390 -2.83 -8.84 -3.23
C VAL A 390 -3.48 -7.66 -2.53
N MET A 391 -3.91 -6.64 -3.27
CA MET A 391 -4.38 -5.36 -2.73
C MET A 391 -5.53 -5.52 -1.72
N GLU A 392 -6.49 -6.39 -1.98
CA GLU A 392 -7.65 -6.62 -1.10
C GLU A 392 -7.39 -7.62 0.03
N THR A 393 -6.29 -8.37 -0.04
CA THR A 393 -5.94 -9.37 0.97
C THR A 393 -5.26 -8.68 2.16
N ARG A 394 -6.05 -8.14 3.09
CA ARG A 394 -5.53 -7.74 4.41
C ARG A 394 -5.16 -9.01 5.19
N ALA A 395 -3.96 -9.03 5.79
CA ALA A 395 -3.43 -10.20 6.50
C ALA A 395 -4.16 -10.44 7.82
#